data_AF-A0A3G4VQ95-F1
#
_entry.id   AF-A0A3G4VQ95-F1
#
_cell.length_a   1.000
_cell.length_b   1.000
_cell.length_c   1.000
_cell.angle_alpha   90.00
_cell.angle_beta   90.00
_cell.angle_gamma   90.00
#
_symmetry.space_group_name_H-M   'P 1'
#
loop_
_entity.id
_entity.type
_entity.pdbx_description
1 polymer ?
#
loop_
_entity_poly.entity_id
_entity_poly.type
_entity_poly.pdbx_seq_one_letter_code
_entity_poly.pdbx_strand_id
1 'polypeptide(L)'
;MRRKPMKSALFLLPLVLAPVAAWAAWLGWDQHRDVHPDGSVTGPYEAWQVIGLVLTVAVPVWWAASRRLVAGAVLATTAGLTFAAGYDWSDDSSGLFVIGVGLVALGSLIGTSALCAVATSVTRDRRPADPGRPGA
;
A
#
# COMPACT_ATOMS: atom_id res chain seq x y z
N MET A 1 -23.57 -25.22 -1.64
CA MET A 1 -23.67 -24.20 -0.57
C MET A 1 -22.34 -23.43 -0.44
N ARG A 2 -22.27 -22.22 -1.02
CA ARG A 2 -21.04 -21.41 -1.17
C ARG A 2 -20.91 -20.38 -0.05
N ARG A 3 -20.79 -20.83 1.21
CA ARG A 3 -20.50 -19.95 2.37
C ARG A 3 -18.98 -19.74 2.52
N LYS A 4 -18.33 -18.97 1.65
CA LYS A 4 -16.92 -18.55 1.80
C LYS A 4 -16.56 -17.08 1.46
N PRO A 5 -17.35 -16.25 0.74
CA PRO A 5 -16.85 -14.93 0.35
C PRO A 5 -16.81 -13.91 1.51
N MET A 6 -17.71 -14.02 2.49
CA MET A 6 -17.84 -13.02 3.56
C MET A 6 -16.62 -12.97 4.49
N LYS A 7 -16.02 -14.14 4.81
CA LYS A 7 -14.84 -14.20 5.68
C LYS A 7 -13.61 -13.60 5.00
N SER A 8 -13.47 -13.82 3.69
CA SER A 8 -12.38 -13.25 2.88
C SER A 8 -12.55 -11.74 2.70
N ALA A 9 -13.77 -11.26 2.42
CA ALA A 9 -14.06 -9.84 2.31
C ALA A 9 -13.77 -9.10 3.64
N LEU A 10 -14.18 -9.67 4.77
CA LEU A 10 -13.91 -9.09 6.09
C LEU A 10 -12.41 -9.04 6.40
N PHE A 11 -11.62 -9.98 5.88
CA PHE A 11 -10.16 -10.00 6.07
C PHE A 11 -9.42 -9.03 5.15
N LEU A 12 -9.98 -8.71 3.98
CA LEU A 12 -9.40 -7.78 3.01
C LEU A 12 -9.79 -6.32 3.28
N LEU A 13 -10.94 -6.09 3.92
CA LEU A 13 -11.42 -4.75 4.25
C LEU A 13 -10.39 -3.88 5.00
N PRO A 14 -9.68 -4.39 6.04
CA PRO A 14 -8.65 -3.59 6.72
C PRO A 14 -7.47 -3.24 5.81
N LEU A 15 -7.13 -4.10 4.85
CA LEU A 15 -6.05 -3.84 3.90
C LEU A 15 -6.41 -2.78 2.85
N VAL A 16 -7.71 -2.56 2.60
CA VAL A 16 -8.18 -1.45 1.77
C VAL A 16 -8.25 -0.17 2.58
N LEU A 17 -8.76 -0.24 3.81
CA LEU A 17 -8.98 0.95 4.65
C LEU A 17 -7.69 1.51 5.25
N ALA A 18 -6.72 0.66 5.60
CA ALA A 18 -5.46 1.12 6.19
C ALA A 18 -4.67 2.08 5.28
N PRO A 19 -4.50 1.83 3.97
CA PRO A 19 -3.87 2.79 3.07
C PRO A 19 -4.66 4.10 2.93
N VAL A 20 -5.99 4.06 2.93
CA VAL A 20 -6.83 5.27 2.88
C VAL A 20 -6.64 6.10 4.14
N ALA A 21 -6.70 5.47 5.31
CA ALA A 21 -6.49 6.14 6.59
C ALA A 21 -5.06 6.68 6.72
N ALA A 22 -4.05 5.91 6.27
CA ALA A 22 -2.67 6.35 6.25
C ALA A 22 -2.46 7.55 5.32
N TRP A 23 -3.10 7.55 4.15
CA TRP A 23 -3.08 8.71 3.25
C TRP A 23 -3.64 9.95 3.94
N ALA A 24 -4.83 9.85 4.53
CA ALA A 24 -5.45 10.96 5.24
C ALA A 24 -4.59 11.46 6.42
N ALA A 25 -3.97 10.53 7.17
CA ALA A 25 -3.16 10.86 8.34
C ALA A 25 -1.79 11.48 8.01
N TRP A 26 -1.20 11.16 6.86
CA TRP A 26 0.13 11.68 6.47
C TRP A 26 0.06 12.82 5.48
N LEU A 27 -0.81 12.70 4.47
CA LEU A 27 -0.93 13.64 3.35
C LEU A 27 -2.16 14.54 3.48
N GLY A 28 -3.23 14.07 4.13
CA GLY A 28 -4.49 14.83 4.17
C GLY A 28 -4.53 16.01 5.14
N TRP A 29 -3.65 16.06 6.15
CA TRP A 29 -3.73 17.07 7.22
C TRP A 29 -2.90 18.33 6.96
N ASP A 30 -1.78 18.21 6.24
CA ASP A 30 -0.89 19.33 5.95
C ASP A 30 -0.47 19.30 4.48
N GLN A 31 -1.14 20.15 3.70
CA GLN A 31 -0.94 20.33 2.26
C GLN A 31 -0.34 21.71 1.94
N HIS A 32 0.36 22.31 2.90
CA HIS A 32 0.96 23.62 2.70
C HIS A 32 2.02 23.58 1.59
N ARG A 33 2.06 24.65 0.80
CA ARG A 33 3.10 24.87 -0.19
C ARG A 33 4.10 25.84 0.36
N ASP A 34 5.34 25.39 0.44
CA ASP A 34 6.45 26.21 0.89
C ASP A 34 7.01 27.00 -0.29
N VAL A 35 7.06 28.32 -0.12
CA VAL A 35 7.65 29.22 -1.10
C VAL A 35 9.07 29.53 -0.66
N HIS A 36 10.03 29.10 -1.47
CA HIS A 36 11.43 29.35 -1.22
C HIS A 36 11.83 30.79 -1.55
N PRO A 37 12.96 31.29 -1.01
CA PRO A 37 13.47 32.64 -1.29
C PRO A 37 13.80 32.89 -2.76
N ASP A 38 14.01 31.85 -3.55
CA ASP A 38 14.27 31.90 -5.00
C ASP A 38 12.98 31.95 -5.84
N GLY A 39 11.81 31.96 -5.19
CA GLY A 39 10.50 31.95 -5.84
C GLY A 39 10.04 30.55 -6.28
N SER A 40 10.82 29.49 -6.02
CA SER A 40 10.37 28.13 -6.25
C SER A 40 9.34 27.70 -5.20
N VAL A 41 8.43 26.81 -5.58
CA VAL A 41 7.38 26.31 -4.69
C VAL A 41 7.54 24.81 -4.54
N THR A 42 7.64 24.35 -3.30
CA THR A 42 7.60 22.95 -2.89
C THR A 42 6.25 22.60 -2.26
N GLY A 43 5.97 21.31 -2.13
CA GLY A 43 4.68 20.82 -1.68
C GLY A 43 3.70 20.54 -2.83
N PRO A 44 2.46 20.12 -2.54
CA PRO A 44 1.82 20.13 -1.21
C PRO A 44 2.29 19.02 -0.26
N TYR A 45 3.10 18.07 -0.73
CA TYR A 45 3.59 16.96 0.08
C TYR A 45 5.10 17.00 0.30
N GLU A 46 5.48 16.85 1.57
CA GLU A 46 6.86 16.76 1.97
C GLU A 46 7.38 15.32 1.94
N ALA A 47 8.68 15.16 1.67
CA ALA A 47 9.29 13.84 1.52
C ALA A 47 9.09 12.95 2.77
N TRP A 48 9.13 13.54 3.96
CA TRP A 48 8.93 12.80 5.21
C TRP A 48 7.48 12.31 5.37
N GLN A 49 6.48 13.04 4.87
CA GLN A 49 5.07 12.61 4.90
C GLN A 49 4.88 11.38 4.01
N VAL A 50 5.45 11.42 2.81
CA VAL A 50 5.41 10.29 1.86
C VAL A 50 6.15 9.08 2.42
N ILE A 51 7.31 9.27 3.06
CA ILE A 51 8.03 8.19 3.73
C ILE A 51 7.19 7.60 4.87
N GLY A 52 6.55 8.44 5.69
CA GLY A 52 5.65 8.01 6.76
C GLY A 52 4.48 7.17 6.25
N LEU A 53 3.85 7.59 5.15
CA LEU A 53 2.80 6.84 4.46
C LEU A 53 3.30 5.46 4.02
N VAL A 54 4.43 5.41 3.30
CA VAL A 54 5.00 4.16 2.77
C VAL A 54 5.31 3.19 3.91
N LEU A 55 5.97 3.65 4.97
CA LEU A 55 6.30 2.83 6.13
C LEU A 55 5.04 2.30 6.83
N THR A 56 4.02 3.14 6.99
CA THR A 56 2.76 2.76 7.63
C THR A 56 2.02 1.68 6.83
N VAL A 57 1.98 1.82 5.50
CA VAL A 57 1.33 0.84 4.59
C VAL A 57 2.14 -0.44 4.44
N ALA A 58 3.47 -0.38 4.53
CA ALA A 58 4.33 -1.54 4.40
C ALA A 58 4.08 -2.59 5.52
N VAL A 59 3.76 -2.16 6.73
CA VAL A 59 3.51 -3.05 7.89
C VAL A 59 2.35 -4.03 7.65
N PRO A 60 1.12 -3.60 7.33
CA PRO A 60 0.01 -4.51 7.07
C PRO A 60 0.21 -5.36 5.81
N VAL A 61 0.88 -4.82 4.77
CA VAL A 61 1.23 -5.59 3.57
C VAL A 61 2.18 -6.73 3.91
N TRP A 62 3.26 -6.44 4.64
CA TRP A 62 4.25 -7.43 5.06
C TRP A 62 3.60 -8.53 5.90
N TRP A 63 2.76 -8.12 6.85
CA TRP A 63 2.01 -9.06 7.69
C TRP A 63 1.11 -9.98 6.85
N ALA A 64 0.33 -9.43 5.91
CA ALA A 64 -0.54 -10.23 5.05
C ALA A 64 0.23 -11.15 4.10
N ALA A 65 1.36 -10.69 3.58
CA ALA A 65 2.26 -11.50 2.77
C ALA A 65 2.84 -12.68 3.57
N SER A 66 3.23 -12.46 4.84
CA SER A 66 3.69 -13.52 5.74
C SER A 66 2.62 -14.59 6.01
N ARG A 67 1.34 -14.22 5.90
CA ARG A 67 0.18 -15.12 6.02
C ARG A 67 -0.27 -15.75 4.70
N ARG A 68 0.51 -15.58 3.62
CA ARG A 68 0.21 -16.07 2.24
C ARG A 68 -1.03 -15.42 1.59
N LEU A 69 -1.42 -14.23 2.03
CA LEU A 69 -2.53 -13.46 1.44
C LEU A 69 -2.03 -12.46 0.39
N VAL A 70 -1.06 -12.86 -0.45
CA VAL A 70 -0.32 -11.97 -1.36
C VAL A 70 -1.23 -11.26 -2.36
N ALA A 71 -2.04 -12.00 -3.11
CA ALA A 71 -2.92 -11.41 -4.13
C ALA A 71 -3.93 -10.43 -3.51
N GLY A 72 -4.45 -10.75 -2.32
CA GLY A 72 -5.32 -9.88 -1.56
C GLY A 72 -4.62 -8.62 -1.08
N ALA A 73 -3.38 -8.74 -0.58
CA ALA A 73 -2.61 -7.61 -0.10
C ALA A 73 -2.22 -6.63 -1.19
N VAL A 74 -1.78 -7.14 -2.34
CA VAL A 74 -1.45 -6.32 -3.52
C VAL A 74 -2.69 -5.58 -4.02
N LEU A 75 -3.78 -6.30 -4.30
CA LEU A 75 -4.98 -5.68 -4.88
C LEU A 75 -5.68 -4.72 -3.91
N ALA A 76 -5.79 -5.08 -2.62
CA ALA A 76 -6.46 -4.24 -1.63
C ALA A 76 -5.69 -2.95 -1.36
N THR A 77 -4.36 -3.03 -1.26
CA THR A 77 -3.50 -1.86 -1.01
C THR A 77 -3.50 -0.92 -2.20
N THR A 78 -3.34 -1.46 -3.42
CA THR A 78 -3.42 -0.67 -4.65
C THR A 78 -4.78 -0.01 -4.78
N ALA A 79 -5.88 -0.73 -4.53
CA ALA A 79 -7.22 -0.15 -4.59
C ALA A 79 -7.41 0.97 -3.56
N GLY A 80 -6.96 0.78 -2.32
CA GLY A 80 -7.06 1.80 -1.26
C GLY A 80 -6.28 3.07 -1.59
N LEU A 81 -5.02 2.94 -2.02
CA LEU A 81 -4.19 4.11 -2.40
C LEU A 81 -4.72 4.82 -3.64
N THR A 82 -5.16 4.07 -4.65
CA THR A 82 -5.73 4.63 -5.87
C THR A 82 -7.02 5.39 -5.58
N PHE A 83 -7.87 4.85 -4.69
CA PHE A 83 -9.09 5.53 -4.25
C PHE A 83 -8.78 6.81 -3.47
N ALA A 84 -7.84 6.77 -2.52
CA ALA A 84 -7.45 7.94 -1.75
C ALA A 84 -6.90 9.05 -2.65
N ALA A 85 -5.98 8.72 -3.57
CA ALA A 85 -5.44 9.66 -4.54
C ALA A 85 -6.52 10.24 -5.47
N GLY A 86 -7.42 9.37 -5.95
CA GLY A 86 -8.52 9.78 -6.83
C GLY A 86 -9.50 10.73 -6.15
N TYR A 87 -9.80 10.50 -4.87
CA TYR A 87 -10.66 11.38 -4.09
C TYR A 87 -9.97 12.71 -3.75
N ASP A 88 -8.69 12.66 -3.39
CA ASP A 88 -7.92 13.86 -3.01
C ASP A 88 -7.65 14.78 -4.21
N TRP A 89 -7.46 14.24 -5.41
CA TRP A 89 -7.13 15.01 -6.61
C TRP A 89 -8.29 15.22 -7.58
N SER A 90 -9.49 14.71 -7.29
CA SER A 90 -10.63 14.77 -8.24
C SER A 90 -11.09 16.19 -8.58
N ASP A 91 -10.84 17.14 -7.67
CA ASP A 91 -11.27 18.54 -7.84
C ASP A 91 -10.33 19.35 -8.75
N ASP A 92 -9.23 18.75 -9.24
CA ASP A 92 -8.34 19.38 -10.19
C ASP A 92 -8.94 19.42 -11.61
N SER A 93 -9.32 20.64 -12.02
CA SER A 93 -9.88 20.95 -13.34
C SER A 93 -8.95 20.68 -14.53
N SER A 94 -7.65 20.46 -14.31
CA SER A 94 -6.67 20.22 -15.39
C SER A 94 -6.82 18.85 -16.08
N GLY A 95 -7.46 17.88 -15.42
CA GLY A 95 -7.53 16.48 -15.87
C GLY A 95 -6.23 15.68 -15.69
N LEU A 96 -5.14 16.31 -15.25
CA LEU A 96 -3.86 15.64 -14.96
C LEU A 96 -3.97 14.67 -13.78
N PHE A 97 -4.99 14.84 -12.93
CA PHE A 97 -5.25 13.93 -11.81
C PHE A 97 -5.33 12.46 -12.25
N VAL A 98 -5.88 12.16 -13.43
CA VAL A 98 -6.00 10.78 -13.94
C VAL A 98 -4.63 10.15 -14.15
N ILE A 99 -3.66 10.93 -14.65
CA ILE A 99 -2.27 10.46 -14.82
C ILE A 99 -1.64 10.23 -13.46
N GLY A 100 -1.81 11.17 -12.52
CA GLY A 100 -1.33 11.03 -11.14
C GLY A 100 -1.86 9.77 -10.47
N VAL A 101 -3.17 9.56 -10.51
CA VAL A 101 -3.85 8.37 -9.96
C VAL A 101 -3.34 7.09 -10.65
N GLY A 102 -3.14 7.13 -11.96
CA GLY A 102 -2.56 6.01 -12.71
C GLY A 102 -1.14 5.67 -12.27
N LEU A 103 -0.30 6.67 -12.01
CA LEU A 103 1.05 6.49 -11.48
C LEU A 103 1.03 5.94 -10.05
N VAL A 104 0.12 6.41 -9.19
CA VAL A 104 -0.08 5.86 -7.84
C VAL A 104 -0.52 4.39 -7.91
N ALA A 105 -1.45 4.06 -8.80
CA ALA A 105 -1.91 2.69 -8.99
C ALA A 105 -0.76 1.78 -9.44
N LEU A 106 0.02 2.21 -10.43
CA LEU A 106 1.16 1.43 -10.95
C LEU A 106 2.28 1.29 -9.92
N GLY A 107 2.67 2.41 -9.29
CA GLY A 107 3.73 2.44 -8.28
C GLY A 107 3.38 1.59 -7.06
N SER A 108 2.15 1.69 -6.57
CA SER A 108 1.68 0.87 -5.45
C SER A 108 1.60 -0.61 -5.83
N LEU A 109 1.17 -0.95 -7.05
CA LEU A 109 1.12 -2.34 -7.51
C LEU A 109 2.53 -2.96 -7.54
N ILE A 110 3.49 -2.26 -8.14
CA ILE A 110 4.89 -2.72 -8.24
C ILE A 110 5.51 -2.81 -6.84
N GLY A 111 5.42 -1.75 -6.04
CA GLY A 111 6.01 -1.69 -4.70
C GLY A 111 5.45 -2.74 -3.76
N THR A 112 4.12 -2.90 -3.74
CA THR A 112 3.46 -3.89 -2.89
C THR A 112 3.79 -5.32 -3.33
N SER A 113 3.89 -5.57 -4.64
CA SER A 113 4.30 -6.87 -5.19
C SER A 113 5.73 -7.22 -4.80
N ALA A 114 6.66 -6.27 -4.94
CA ALA A 114 8.05 -6.45 -4.53
C ALA A 114 8.16 -6.71 -3.02
N LEU A 115 7.43 -5.95 -2.19
CA LEU A 115 7.41 -6.15 -0.75
C LEU A 115 6.87 -7.54 -0.36
N CYS A 116 5.81 -8.00 -1.03
CA CYS A 116 5.27 -9.34 -0.83
C CYS A 116 6.27 -10.44 -1.24
N ALA A 117 7.00 -10.25 -2.33
CA ALA A 117 8.05 -11.18 -2.76
C ALA A 117 9.16 -11.30 -1.70
N VAL A 118 9.62 -10.18 -1.14
CA VAL A 118 10.62 -10.17 -0.06
C VAL A 118 10.08 -10.81 1.22
N ALA A 119 8.85 -10.50 1.63
CA ALA A 119 8.25 -11.09 2.81
C ALA A 119 8.08 -12.62 2.69
N THR A 120 7.73 -13.11 1.49
CA THR A 120 7.55 -14.53 1.24
C THR A 120 8.86 -15.31 1.12
N SER A 121 9.94 -14.71 0.60
CA SER A 121 11.26 -15.35 0.60
C SER A 121 11.78 -15.53 2.03
N VAL A 122 11.77 -14.45 2.82
CA VAL A 122 12.22 -14.45 4.23
C VAL A 122 11.45 -15.46 5.09
N THR A 123 10.15 -15.66 4.83
CA THR A 123 9.32 -16.61 5.59
C THR A 123 9.44 -18.05 5.12
N ARG A 124 9.84 -18.30 3.86
CA ARG A 124 10.14 -19.66 3.37
C ARG A 124 11.42 -20.22 4.00
N ASP A 125 12.44 -19.38 4.16
CA ASP A 125 13.74 -19.79 4.73
C ASP A 125 13.66 -20.12 6.22
N ARG A 126 12.60 -19.68 6.90
CA ARG A 126 12.35 -19.96 8.32
C ARG A 126 11.64 -21.30 8.59
N ARG A 127 11.32 -22.10 7.58
CA ARG A 127 10.84 -23.47 7.82
C ARG A 127 12.03 -24.35 8.21
N PRO A 128 12.07 -24.94 9.42
CA PRO A 128 13.09 -25.91 9.78
C PRO A 128 13.06 -27.06 8.78
N ALA A 129 14.22 -27.47 8.29
CA ALA A 129 14.36 -28.75 7.62
C ALA A 129 13.81 -29.82 8.57
N ASP A 130 12.81 -30.57 8.12
CA ASP A 130 12.23 -31.68 8.88
C ASP A 130 13.33 -32.71 9.16
N PRO A 131 13.79 -32.90 10.41
CA PRO A 131 14.84 -33.88 10.73
C PRO A 131 14.32 -35.33 10.64
N GLY A 132 13.03 -35.52 10.32
CA GLY A 132 12.31 -36.78 10.50
C GLY A 132 12.14 -37.65 9.25
N ARG A 133 13.13 -37.72 8.34
CA ARG A 133 13.11 -38.76 7.29
C ARG A 133 14.14 -39.85 7.59
N PRO A 134 13.80 -40.89 8.38
CA PRO A 134 14.57 -42.13 8.38
C PRO A 134 14.47 -42.76 6.99
N GLY A 135 15.61 -43.23 6.49
CA GLY A 135 15.68 -43.99 5.24
C GLY A 135 14.79 -45.23 5.30
N ALA A 136 14.11 -45.48 4.18
CA ALA A 136 13.54 -46.76 3.82
C ALA A 136 14.24 -47.23 2.55
#